data_AF-A0A453DQ86-F1
#
_entry.id   AF-A0A453DQ86-F1
#
_cell.length_a   1.000
_cell.length_b   1.000
_cell.length_c   1.000
_cell.angle_alpha   90.00
_cell.angle_beta   90.00
_cell.angle_gamma   90.00
#
_symmetry.space_group_name_H-M   'P 1'
#
loop_
_entity.id
_entity.type
_entity.pdbx_description
1 polymer ?
#
loop_
_entity_poly.entity_id
_entity_poly.type
_entity_poly.pdbx_seq_one_letter_code
_entity_poly.pdbx_strand_id
1 'polypeptide(L)'
;GQCKACVDGGGFFDPCPALDAVVSSTRVECPNAGCPRYVTYHEVAEHQTTCPHAPCRCTEPGCGYVGAPQALAGHLHTVHSVPVRAVQYGKASQLRLPVSAPRLVLLGDDDNRVFLLSVGALGAGVTAVSVVCARASAATRPRFACKLWVNLEAANCGKEDMVLVDMHMRSSSSPGAVVAAGEPTFLTVPPMYLVPAAAASGDGAASMEVPLHIRIDKLSPWSDALV
;
A
#
# COMPACT_ATOMS: atom_id res chain seq x y z
N GLY A 1 6.91 33.23 28.52
CA GLY A 1 7.89 32.15 28.76
C GLY A 1 9.17 32.77 29.28
N GLN A 2 9.92 32.07 30.14
CA GLN A 2 11.18 32.60 30.71
C GLN A 2 12.32 32.48 29.69
N CYS A 3 13.02 33.57 29.40
CA CYS A 3 14.19 33.57 28.52
C CYS A 3 15.39 32.97 29.26
N LYS A 4 15.99 31.90 28.72
CA LYS A 4 17.15 31.23 29.34
C LYS A 4 18.42 32.09 29.40
N ALA A 5 18.53 33.12 28.57
CA ALA A 5 19.66 34.05 28.59
C ALA A 5 19.48 35.19 29.62
N CYS A 6 18.24 35.47 30.04
CA CYS A 6 17.97 36.52 31.02
C CYS A 6 18.00 35.92 32.43
N VAL A 7 18.96 36.34 33.26
CA VAL A 7 19.17 35.82 34.62
C VAL A 7 17.94 36.03 35.53
N ASP A 8 17.11 37.05 35.26
CA ASP A 8 15.99 37.44 36.11
C ASP A 8 14.60 37.02 35.60
N GLY A 9 14.52 36.10 34.62
CA GLY A 9 13.24 35.49 34.20
C GLY A 9 12.18 36.42 33.59
N GLY A 10 12.46 37.71 33.46
CA GLY A 10 11.52 38.76 33.02
C GLY A 10 11.53 39.06 31.51
N GLY A 11 11.58 38.06 30.65
CA GLY A 11 11.50 38.26 29.20
C GLY A 11 10.06 38.26 28.69
N PHE A 12 9.59 39.36 28.09
CA PHE A 12 8.41 39.36 27.24
C PHE A 12 8.81 38.91 25.84
N PHE A 13 8.07 37.97 25.25
CA PHE A 13 8.31 37.49 23.89
C PHE A 13 7.43 38.31 22.96
N ASP A 14 8.02 39.29 22.27
CA ASP A 14 7.30 40.08 21.27
C ASP A 14 7.45 39.39 19.90
N PRO A 15 6.36 39.06 19.18
CA PRO A 15 6.44 38.56 17.83
C PRO A 15 7.18 39.54 16.93
N CYS A 16 8.07 39.04 16.07
CA CYS A 16 8.83 39.88 15.15
C CYS A 16 8.34 39.62 13.72
N PRO A 17 7.51 40.50 13.13
CA PRO A 17 6.96 40.28 11.80
C PRO A 17 8.03 40.08 10.71
N ALA A 18 9.20 40.70 10.89
CA ALA A 18 10.33 40.53 9.97
C ALA A 18 10.91 39.11 10.03
N LEU A 19 11.10 38.54 11.23
CA LEU A 19 11.56 37.16 11.38
C LEU A 19 10.47 36.17 10.94
N ASP A 20 9.20 36.45 11.25
CA ASP A 20 8.08 35.62 10.82
C ASP A 20 7.99 35.59 9.29
N ALA A 21 8.22 36.71 8.60
CA ALA A 21 8.29 36.77 7.15
C ALA A 21 9.47 35.95 6.59
N VAL A 22 10.64 35.99 7.25
CA VAL A 22 11.80 35.16 6.86
C VAL A 22 11.49 33.67 7.05
N VAL A 23 10.96 33.26 8.21
CA VAL A 23 10.61 31.86 8.49
C VAL A 23 9.52 31.35 7.55
N SER A 24 8.55 32.21 7.21
CA SER A 24 7.45 31.87 6.30
C SER A 24 7.89 31.77 4.83
N SER A 25 8.92 32.51 4.43
CA SER A 25 9.48 32.47 3.07
C SER A 25 10.61 31.43 2.91
N THR A 26 11.20 30.97 4.02
CA THR A 26 12.28 29.99 4.00
C THR A 26 11.76 28.63 3.57
N ARG A 27 12.30 28.12 2.47
CA ARG A 27 11.99 26.80 1.92
C ARG A 27 13.17 25.86 2.07
N VAL A 28 12.89 24.62 2.45
CA VAL A 28 13.89 23.56 2.60
C VAL A 28 13.46 22.33 1.80
N GLU A 29 14.44 21.52 1.43
CA GLU A 29 14.20 20.24 0.76
C GLU A 29 13.46 19.29 1.69
N CYS A 30 12.51 18.52 1.14
CA CYS A 30 11.85 17.46 1.87
C CYS A 30 12.89 16.39 2.30
N PRO A 31 12.97 16.03 3.59
CA PRO A 31 13.94 15.02 4.06
C PRO A 31 13.64 13.59 3.58
N ASN A 32 12.45 13.33 3.03
CA ASN A 32 12.10 12.02 2.52
C ASN A 32 12.81 11.75 1.19
N ALA A 33 13.64 10.71 1.17
CA ALA A 33 14.44 10.34 0.00
C ALA A 33 13.59 10.21 -1.27
N GLY A 34 14.02 10.90 -2.34
CA GLY A 34 13.33 10.90 -3.63
C GLY A 34 12.17 11.88 -3.75
N CYS A 35 11.85 12.67 -2.72
CA CYS A 35 10.87 13.74 -2.83
C CYS A 35 11.52 15.02 -3.41
N PRO A 36 11.11 15.52 -4.58
CA PRO A 36 11.71 16.71 -5.20
C PRO A 36 11.13 18.04 -4.66
N ARG A 37 10.29 17.99 -3.61
CA ARG A 37 9.54 19.16 -3.15
C ARG A 37 10.37 19.97 -2.16
N TYR A 38 10.37 21.28 -2.37
CA TYR A 38 10.75 22.26 -1.35
C TYR A 38 9.50 22.69 -0.59
N VAL A 39 9.57 22.64 0.73
CA VAL A 39 8.46 22.92 1.66
C VAL A 39 8.87 24.08 2.55
N THR A 40 7.92 24.91 2.97
CA THR A 40 8.25 25.97 3.92
C THR A 40 8.74 25.35 5.22
N TYR A 41 9.72 25.98 5.86
CA TYR A 41 10.44 25.39 7.00
C TYR A 41 9.51 24.87 8.11
N HIS A 42 8.44 25.61 8.43
CA HIS A 42 7.52 25.26 9.50
C HIS A 42 6.47 24.21 9.10
N GLU A 43 6.28 23.94 7.80
CA GLU A 43 5.35 22.93 7.28
C GLU A 43 6.02 21.56 7.02
N VAL A 44 7.35 21.45 7.16
CA VAL A 44 8.11 20.23 6.82
C VAL A 44 7.57 19.00 7.54
N ALA A 45 7.30 19.10 8.84
CA ALA A 45 6.80 17.99 9.65
C ALA A 45 5.44 17.49 9.14
N GLU A 46 4.54 18.41 8.81
CA GLU A 46 3.23 18.07 8.24
C GLU A 46 3.39 17.41 6.87
N HIS A 47 4.22 18.00 5.99
CA HIS A 47 4.51 17.41 4.69
C HIS A 47 5.08 16.00 4.81
N GLN A 48 6.00 15.73 5.74
CA GLN A 48 6.61 14.41 5.89
C GLN A 48 5.58 13.32 6.13
N THR A 49 4.52 13.61 6.90
CA THR A 49 3.43 12.64 7.18
C THR A 49 2.53 12.38 5.98
N THR A 50 2.44 13.33 5.04
CA THR A 50 1.58 13.24 3.85
C THR A 50 2.35 12.97 2.56
N CYS A 51 3.68 12.95 2.64
CA CYS A 51 4.58 12.82 1.51
C CYS A 51 4.39 11.46 0.82
N PRO A 52 4.23 11.43 -0.52
CA PRO A 52 4.19 10.17 -1.27
C PRO A 52 5.47 9.33 -1.15
N HIS A 53 6.60 9.96 -0.82
CA HIS A 53 7.90 9.31 -0.61
C HIS A 53 8.17 8.99 0.86
N ALA A 54 7.18 9.19 1.74
CA ALA A 54 7.32 8.85 3.14
C ALA A 54 7.68 7.35 3.29
N PRO A 55 8.64 7.03 4.18
CA PRO A 55 9.22 5.70 4.25
C PRO A 55 8.20 4.64 4.69
N CYS A 56 8.26 3.48 4.04
CA CYS A 56 7.55 2.25 4.40
C CYS A 56 8.54 1.20 4.93
N ARG A 57 8.05 0.36 5.82
CA ARG A 57 8.78 -0.75 6.44
C ARG A 57 8.52 -2.04 5.69
N CYS A 58 9.56 -2.86 5.54
CA CYS A 58 9.40 -4.23 5.09
C CYS A 58 8.65 -5.04 6.16
N THR A 59 7.74 -5.91 5.73
CA THR A 59 6.94 -6.77 6.62
C THR A 59 7.35 -8.24 6.55
N GLU A 60 8.50 -8.51 5.94
CA GLU A 60 9.12 -9.83 5.99
C GLU A 60 9.67 -10.10 7.39
N PRO A 61 9.40 -11.28 7.99
CA PRO A 61 9.85 -11.61 9.33
C PRO A 61 11.36 -11.41 9.50
N GLY A 62 11.76 -10.64 10.51
CA GLY A 62 13.17 -10.36 10.80
C GLY A 62 13.83 -9.31 9.90
N CYS A 63 13.11 -8.74 8.92
CA CYS A 63 13.65 -7.69 8.07
C CYS A 63 13.44 -6.29 8.67
N GLY A 64 14.55 -5.58 8.94
CA GLY A 64 14.53 -4.21 9.46
C GLY A 64 14.49 -3.11 8.40
N TYR A 65 14.27 -3.45 7.12
CA TYR A 65 14.37 -2.48 6.03
C TYR A 65 13.30 -1.40 6.09
N VAL A 66 13.70 -0.15 5.84
CA VAL A 66 12.85 1.03 5.78
C VAL A 66 13.29 1.90 4.60
N GLY A 67 12.35 2.30 3.74
CA GLY A 67 12.65 3.15 2.59
C GLY A 67 11.40 3.64 1.87
N ALA A 68 11.56 4.53 0.89
CA ALA A 68 10.43 5.00 0.08
C ALA A 68 9.69 3.82 -0.59
N PRO A 69 8.38 3.94 -0.92
CA PRO A 69 7.60 2.83 -1.45
C PRO A 69 8.23 2.11 -2.65
N GLN A 70 8.78 2.86 -3.62
CA GLN A 70 9.42 2.29 -4.80
C GLN A 70 10.71 1.53 -4.44
N ALA A 71 11.50 2.06 -3.51
CA ALA A 71 12.68 1.38 -2.99
C ALA A 71 12.30 0.11 -2.21
N LEU A 72 11.17 0.12 -1.50
CA LEU A 72 10.63 -1.08 -0.85
C LEU A 72 10.24 -2.16 -1.87
N ALA A 73 9.62 -1.79 -3.00
CA ALA A 73 9.33 -2.75 -4.07
C ALA A 73 10.59 -3.42 -4.61
N GLY A 74 11.64 -2.64 -4.88
CA GLY A 74 12.94 -3.16 -5.31
C GLY A 74 13.60 -4.06 -4.26
N HIS A 75 13.52 -3.67 -2.98
CA HIS A 75 14.00 -4.50 -1.87
C HIS A 75 13.27 -5.83 -1.77
N LEU A 76 11.93 -5.83 -1.80
CA LEU A 76 11.12 -7.05 -1.76
C LEU A 76 11.47 -7.99 -2.92
N HIS A 77 11.69 -7.44 -4.11
CA HIS A 77 12.08 -8.21 -5.29
C HIS A 77 13.48 -8.83 -5.17
N THR A 78 14.47 -8.03 -4.76
CA THR A 78 15.89 -8.42 -4.80
C THR A 78 16.34 -9.21 -3.57
N VAL A 79 15.80 -8.90 -2.40
CA VAL A 79 16.20 -9.52 -1.12
C VAL A 79 15.26 -10.67 -0.76
N HIS A 80 13.96 -10.52 -1.01
CA HIS A 80 12.96 -11.49 -0.60
C HIS A 80 12.35 -12.28 -1.76
N SER A 81 12.86 -12.07 -2.99
CA SER A 81 12.38 -12.75 -4.20
C SER A 81 10.88 -12.63 -4.42
N VAL A 82 10.24 -11.58 -3.87
CA VAL A 82 8.81 -11.35 -4.06
C VAL A 82 8.60 -10.96 -5.53
N PRO A 83 7.70 -11.64 -6.25
CA PRO A 83 7.44 -11.30 -7.63
C PRO A 83 6.90 -9.87 -7.77
N VAL A 84 7.22 -9.23 -8.89
CA VAL A 84 6.74 -7.88 -9.24
C VAL A 84 5.98 -7.95 -10.55
N ARG A 85 4.82 -7.29 -10.62
CA ARG A 85 3.99 -7.23 -11.82
C ARG A 85 3.50 -5.80 -12.05
N ALA A 86 3.63 -5.31 -13.27
CA ALA A 86 2.99 -4.06 -13.67
C ALA A 86 1.47 -4.26 -13.86
N VAL A 87 0.67 -3.29 -13.43
CA VAL A 87 -0.78 -3.27 -13.58
C VAL A 87 -1.22 -1.93 -14.16
N GLN A 88 -2.23 -1.97 -15.04
CA GLN A 88 -2.82 -0.77 -15.62
C GLN A 88 -4.06 -0.37 -14.83
N TYR A 89 -4.19 0.92 -14.53
CA TYR A 89 -5.38 1.42 -13.86
C TYR A 89 -6.62 1.30 -14.76
N GLY A 90 -7.77 1.00 -14.15
CA GLY A 90 -9.05 0.86 -14.86
C GLY A 90 -9.20 -0.43 -15.68
N LYS A 91 -8.17 -1.28 -15.73
CA LYS A 91 -8.18 -2.53 -16.49
C LYS A 91 -8.04 -3.73 -15.58
N ALA A 92 -8.85 -4.76 -15.85
CA ALA A 92 -8.73 -6.04 -15.18
C ALA A 92 -7.45 -6.76 -15.61
N SER A 93 -6.72 -7.31 -14.64
CA SER A 93 -5.56 -8.17 -14.83
C SER A 93 -5.84 -9.53 -14.19
N GLN A 94 -5.54 -10.61 -14.90
CA GLN A 94 -5.64 -11.96 -14.37
C GLN A 94 -4.28 -12.38 -13.77
N LEU A 95 -4.31 -12.89 -12.55
CA LEU A 95 -3.17 -13.31 -11.77
C LEU A 95 -3.37 -14.74 -11.28
N ARG A 96 -2.28 -15.49 -11.14
CA ARG A 96 -2.27 -16.78 -10.46
C ARG A 96 -1.36 -16.64 -9.25
N LEU A 97 -1.94 -16.79 -8.06
CA LEU A 97 -1.22 -16.61 -6.81
C LEU A 97 -1.08 -17.96 -6.12
N PRO A 98 0.14 -18.46 -5.91
CA PRO A 98 0.34 -19.68 -5.14
C PRO A 98 -0.10 -19.46 -3.69
N VAL A 99 -0.89 -20.39 -3.16
CA VAL A 99 -1.28 -20.37 -1.73
C VAL A 99 -0.05 -20.51 -0.83
N SER A 100 1.03 -21.14 -1.32
CA SER A 100 2.29 -21.32 -0.61
C SER A 100 3.23 -20.10 -0.64
N ALA A 101 3.08 -19.20 -1.62
CA ALA A 101 3.90 -17.99 -1.76
C ALA A 101 2.99 -16.76 -1.64
N PRO A 102 2.83 -16.22 -0.42
CA PRO A 102 1.66 -15.45 -0.06
C PRO A 102 1.68 -14.01 -0.57
N ARG A 103 2.63 -13.57 -1.39
CA ARG A 103 2.82 -12.13 -1.68
C ARG A 103 3.19 -11.85 -3.12
N LEU A 104 2.64 -10.76 -3.66
CA LEU A 104 2.93 -10.21 -4.97
C LEU A 104 2.97 -8.68 -4.89
N VAL A 105 4.02 -8.07 -5.45
CA VAL A 105 4.10 -6.62 -5.60
C VAL A 105 3.48 -6.23 -6.95
N LEU A 106 2.56 -5.26 -6.92
CA LEU A 106 1.98 -4.66 -8.12
C LEU A 106 2.48 -3.22 -8.26
N LEU A 107 2.91 -2.86 -9.46
CA LEU A 107 3.35 -1.51 -9.82
C LEU A 107 2.35 -0.88 -10.77
N GLY A 108 1.81 0.29 -10.41
CA GLY A 108 1.01 1.10 -11.34
C GLY A 108 1.88 1.56 -12.50
N ASP A 109 1.45 1.25 -13.74
CA ASP A 109 2.23 1.51 -14.95
C ASP A 109 2.50 2.99 -15.23
N ASP A 110 1.63 3.90 -14.78
CA ASP A 110 1.74 5.33 -15.05
C ASP A 110 2.48 6.15 -13.97
N ASP A 111 2.41 5.74 -12.70
CA ASP A 111 2.88 6.54 -11.56
C ASP A 111 3.79 5.76 -10.60
N ASN A 112 4.16 4.52 -10.95
CA ASN A 112 5.01 3.63 -10.17
C ASN A 112 4.55 3.51 -8.70
N ARG A 113 3.24 3.61 -8.45
CA ARG A 113 2.72 3.32 -7.11
C ARG A 113 2.80 1.84 -6.84
N VAL A 114 3.13 1.56 -5.58
CA VAL A 114 3.39 0.20 -5.11
C VAL A 114 2.17 -0.27 -4.35
N PHE A 115 1.63 -1.42 -4.77
CA PHE A 115 0.58 -2.14 -4.07
C PHE A 115 1.11 -3.51 -3.69
N LEU A 116 0.83 -3.94 -2.47
CA LEU A 116 1.17 -5.29 -2.01
C LEU A 116 -0.11 -6.11 -1.96
N LEU A 117 -0.16 -7.14 -2.78
CA LEU A 117 -1.19 -8.17 -2.76
C LEU A 117 -0.68 -9.31 -1.88
N SER A 118 -1.53 -9.79 -0.98
CA SER A 118 -1.18 -10.89 -0.08
C SER A 118 -2.28 -11.92 0.02
N VAL A 119 -1.88 -13.17 0.22
CA VAL A 119 -2.73 -14.35 0.36
C VAL A 119 -2.43 -14.98 1.72
N GLY A 120 -3.46 -15.28 2.51
CA GLY A 120 -3.30 -15.89 3.82
C GLY A 120 -4.45 -16.84 4.16
N ALA A 121 -4.25 -17.74 5.11
CA ALA A 121 -5.32 -18.65 5.55
C ALA A 121 -6.23 -17.94 6.58
N LEU A 122 -7.55 -18.07 6.40
CA LEU A 122 -8.58 -17.51 7.26
C LEU A 122 -9.38 -18.63 7.95
N GLY A 123 -8.69 -19.57 8.61
CA GLY A 123 -9.30 -20.71 9.29
C GLY A 123 -10.13 -21.62 8.36
N ALA A 124 -10.50 -22.82 8.83
CA ALA A 124 -11.42 -23.74 8.13
C ALA A 124 -11.14 -23.98 6.62
N GLY A 125 -9.88 -23.89 6.19
CA GLY A 125 -9.47 -24.05 4.78
C GLY A 125 -9.79 -22.86 3.86
N VAL A 126 -10.37 -21.77 4.37
CA VAL A 126 -10.67 -20.57 3.59
C VAL A 126 -9.41 -19.76 3.36
N THR A 127 -9.20 -19.28 2.14
CA THR A 127 -8.09 -18.38 1.80
C THR A 127 -8.61 -16.94 1.77
N ALA A 128 -7.86 -16.01 2.34
CA ALA A 128 -8.11 -14.57 2.25
C ALA A 128 -7.09 -13.92 1.33
N VAL A 129 -7.56 -13.03 0.45
CA VAL A 129 -6.71 -12.20 -0.39
C VAL A 129 -6.92 -10.73 -0.03
N SER A 130 -5.85 -10.04 0.34
CA SER A 130 -5.88 -8.61 0.68
C SER A 130 -4.91 -7.83 -0.19
N VAL A 131 -5.22 -6.55 -0.41
CA VAL A 131 -4.36 -5.67 -1.21
C VAL A 131 -4.26 -4.30 -0.55
N VAL A 132 -3.05 -3.80 -0.42
CA VAL A 132 -2.74 -2.56 0.31
C VAL A 132 -1.82 -1.67 -0.51
N CYS A 133 -2.10 -0.37 -0.55
CA CYS A 133 -1.17 0.60 -1.14
C CYS A 133 -0.01 0.85 -0.16
N ALA A 134 1.22 0.59 -0.58
CA ALA A 134 2.42 0.89 0.19
C ALA A 134 2.62 2.41 0.23
N ARG A 135 2.15 3.04 1.30
CA ARG A 135 2.17 4.49 1.48
C ARG A 135 1.98 4.82 2.95
N ALA A 136 2.94 5.53 3.53
CA ALA A 136 2.90 5.92 4.95
C ALA A 136 1.93 7.09 5.25
N SER A 137 1.34 7.72 4.23
CA SER A 137 0.33 8.76 4.41
C SER A 137 -1.02 8.17 4.82
N ALA A 138 -1.38 8.37 6.09
CA ALA A 138 -2.70 8.08 6.67
C ALA A 138 -3.70 9.24 6.45
N ALA A 139 -3.22 10.46 6.17
CA ALA A 139 -4.05 11.67 6.16
C ALA A 139 -4.81 11.91 4.84
N THR A 140 -4.46 11.22 3.76
CA THR A 140 -5.14 11.37 2.47
C THR A 140 -6.16 10.25 2.25
N ARG A 141 -7.40 10.60 1.89
CA ARG A 141 -8.47 9.66 1.50
C ARG A 141 -7.95 8.53 0.59
N PRO A 142 -8.61 7.35 0.59
CA PRO A 142 -8.33 6.31 -0.38
C PRO A 142 -8.30 6.92 -1.78
N ARG A 143 -7.18 6.77 -2.48
CA ARG A 143 -7.02 7.26 -3.86
C ARG A 143 -7.31 6.17 -4.88
N PHE A 144 -7.58 4.95 -4.41
CA PHE A 144 -7.77 3.78 -5.25
C PHE A 144 -8.98 3.00 -4.77
N ALA A 145 -9.80 2.56 -5.72
CA ALA A 145 -10.73 1.46 -5.51
C ALA A 145 -10.10 0.20 -6.09
N CYS A 146 -10.31 -0.94 -5.44
CA CYS A 146 -9.83 -2.22 -5.88
C CYS A 146 -11.00 -3.20 -5.95
N LYS A 147 -11.15 -3.82 -7.12
CA LYS A 147 -12.06 -4.95 -7.33
C LYS A 147 -11.23 -6.21 -7.41
N LEU A 148 -11.56 -7.18 -6.56
CA LEU A 148 -10.96 -8.51 -6.58
C LEU A 148 -12.07 -9.52 -6.81
N TRP A 149 -11.87 -10.46 -7.72
CA TRP A 149 -12.82 -11.55 -7.93
C TRP A 149 -12.17 -12.83 -8.40
N VAL A 150 -12.85 -13.93 -8.12
CA VAL A 150 -12.52 -15.27 -8.58
C VAL A 150 -13.76 -15.86 -9.25
N ASN A 151 -13.54 -16.58 -10.35
CA ASN A 151 -14.59 -17.29 -11.05
C ASN A 151 -14.42 -18.79 -10.79
N LEU A 152 -15.53 -19.49 -10.61
CA LEU A 152 -15.52 -20.95 -10.58
C LEU A 152 -15.33 -21.45 -12.02
N GLU A 153 -14.31 -22.26 -12.27
CA GLU A 153 -14.16 -22.88 -13.58
C GLU A 153 -15.29 -23.91 -13.78
N ALA A 154 -16.22 -23.58 -14.68
CA ALA A 154 -17.43 -24.36 -14.88
C ALA A 154 -17.13 -25.69 -15.60
N ALA A 155 -17.31 -26.81 -14.90
CA ALA A 155 -17.24 -28.14 -15.48
C ALA A 155 -18.50 -28.53 -16.30
N ASN A 156 -18.99 -27.63 -17.19
CA ASN A 156 -20.18 -27.80 -18.07
C ASN A 156 -21.54 -27.33 -17.52
N CYS A 157 -21.62 -26.33 -16.64
CA CYS A 157 -22.90 -25.67 -16.35
C CYS A 157 -22.79 -24.18 -16.69
N GLY A 158 -23.64 -23.69 -17.59
CA GLY A 158 -23.58 -22.35 -18.19
C GLY A 158 -23.86 -21.16 -17.26
N LYS A 159 -23.52 -21.26 -15.97
CA LYS A 159 -23.53 -20.15 -15.02
C LYS A 159 -22.15 -20.06 -14.37
N GLU A 160 -21.43 -19.00 -14.67
CA GLU A 160 -20.18 -18.65 -13.99
C GLU A 160 -20.53 -18.19 -12.57
N ASP A 161 -20.16 -19.00 -11.58
CA ASP A 161 -20.26 -18.59 -10.17
C ASP A 161 -19.04 -17.71 -9.83
N MET A 162 -19.26 -16.58 -9.16
CA MET A 162 -18.22 -15.58 -8.91
C MET A 162 -18.30 -15.04 -7.49
N VAL A 163 -17.16 -14.99 -6.81
CA VAL A 163 -17.01 -14.23 -5.57
C VAL A 163 -16.25 -12.95 -5.89
N LEU A 164 -16.82 -11.82 -5.51
CA LEU A 164 -16.26 -10.49 -5.77
C LEU A 164 -16.29 -9.64 -4.51
N VAL A 165 -15.24 -8.84 -4.33
CA VAL A 165 -15.21 -7.73 -3.38
C VAL A 165 -14.82 -6.46 -4.12
N ASP A 166 -15.54 -5.37 -3.84
CA ASP A 166 -15.23 -4.02 -4.29
C ASP A 166 -14.94 -3.18 -3.05
N MET A 167 -13.75 -2.58 -3.00
CA MET A 167 -13.25 -1.94 -1.79
C MET A 167 -12.42 -0.70 -2.05
N HIS A 168 -12.48 0.24 -1.11
CA HIS A 168 -11.55 1.36 -1.06
C HIS A 168 -10.21 0.90 -0.51
N MET A 169 -9.15 1.11 -1.27
CA MET A 169 -7.84 0.60 -0.95
C MET A 169 -7.19 1.40 0.18
N ARG A 170 -6.81 0.70 1.25
CA ARG A 170 -6.09 1.30 2.36
C ARG A 170 -4.65 1.60 1.98
N SER A 171 -4.08 2.58 2.66
CA SER A 171 -2.65 2.88 2.65
C SER A 171 -2.02 2.41 3.94
N SER A 172 -0.83 1.83 3.85
CA SER A 172 -0.07 1.40 5.03
C SER A 172 1.41 1.71 4.85
N SER A 173 2.05 2.16 5.94
CA SER A 173 3.50 2.24 6.06
C SER A 173 4.15 0.87 6.30
N SER A 174 3.37 -0.17 6.60
CA SER A 174 3.81 -1.55 6.78
C SER A 174 2.87 -2.50 6.04
N PRO A 175 2.89 -2.50 4.69
CA PRO A 175 2.02 -3.35 3.89
C PRO A 175 2.46 -4.81 4.05
N GLY A 176 1.58 -5.69 4.53
CA GLY A 176 1.84 -7.14 4.67
C GLY A 176 1.58 -7.75 6.04
N ALA A 177 1.05 -7.01 7.01
CA ALA A 177 0.55 -7.55 8.28
C ALA A 177 -0.85 -8.17 8.11
N VAL A 178 -0.97 -9.17 7.24
CA VAL A 178 -2.25 -9.70 6.70
C VAL A 178 -3.17 -10.33 7.75
N VAL A 179 -2.70 -10.55 8.98
CA VAL A 179 -3.48 -11.21 10.04
C VAL A 179 -3.24 -10.55 11.41
N ALA A 180 -3.01 -9.24 11.45
CA ALA A 180 -3.17 -8.51 12.70
C ALA A 180 -4.67 -8.26 12.91
N ALA A 181 -5.21 -8.70 14.06
CA ALA A 181 -6.60 -8.52 14.43
C ALA A 181 -7.07 -7.08 14.20
N GLY A 182 -8.00 -6.88 13.25
CA GLY A 182 -8.60 -5.57 12.97
C GLY A 182 -8.70 -5.12 11.51
N GLU A 183 -8.35 -5.93 10.49
CA GLU A 183 -8.41 -5.52 9.07
C GLU A 183 -9.71 -5.99 8.36
N PRO A 184 -10.69 -5.12 8.03
CA PRO A 184 -12.03 -5.56 7.61
C PRO A 184 -12.23 -5.60 6.08
N THR A 185 -11.20 -5.76 5.24
CA THR A 185 -11.44 -5.81 3.77
C THR A 185 -10.46 -6.69 3.02
N PHE A 186 -10.90 -7.92 2.78
CA PHE A 186 -10.23 -8.96 2.01
C PHE A 186 -11.28 -9.72 1.20
N LEU A 187 -10.86 -10.35 0.11
CA LEU A 187 -11.68 -11.34 -0.60
C LEU A 187 -11.52 -12.69 0.10
N THR A 188 -12.63 -13.30 0.51
CA THR A 188 -12.64 -14.71 0.91
C THR A 188 -12.75 -15.60 -0.32
N VAL A 189 -11.84 -16.56 -0.43
CA VAL A 189 -11.77 -17.52 -1.52
C VAL A 189 -11.99 -18.91 -0.91
N PRO A 190 -13.20 -19.47 -1.05
CA PRO A 190 -13.47 -20.85 -0.67
C PRO A 190 -12.61 -21.85 -1.47
N PRO A 191 -12.30 -23.04 -0.92
CA PRO A 191 -11.45 -24.04 -1.57
C PRO A 191 -11.89 -24.43 -2.99
N MET A 192 -13.18 -24.38 -3.30
CA MET A 192 -13.72 -24.74 -4.62
C MET A 192 -13.27 -23.82 -5.76
N TYR A 193 -12.79 -22.60 -5.45
CA TYR A 193 -12.24 -21.66 -6.44
C TYR A 193 -10.72 -21.79 -6.60
N LEU A 194 -10.07 -22.66 -5.82
CA LEU A 194 -8.64 -22.92 -5.96
C LEU A 194 -8.41 -23.91 -7.10
N VAL A 195 -7.39 -23.65 -7.89
CA VAL A 195 -6.98 -24.54 -8.98
C VAL A 195 -5.63 -25.18 -8.66
N PRO A 196 -5.40 -26.44 -9.06
CA PRO A 196 -4.06 -27.00 -8.99
C PRO A 196 -3.09 -26.15 -9.81
N ALA A 197 -1.95 -25.80 -9.21
CA ALA A 197 -0.82 -25.25 -9.93
C ALA A 197 -0.44 -26.24 -11.04
N ALA A 198 -0.07 -25.73 -12.22
CA ALA A 198 0.42 -26.58 -13.28
C ALA A 198 1.62 -27.39 -12.76
N ALA A 199 1.48 -28.72 -12.72
CA ALA A 199 2.49 -29.59 -12.13
C ALA A 199 3.83 -29.40 -12.84
N ALA A 200 4.82 -28.86 -12.13
CA ALA A 200 6.21 -29.15 -12.47
C ALA A 200 6.38 -30.66 -12.23
N SER A 201 6.67 -31.40 -13.29
CA SER A 201 6.87 -32.85 -13.31
C SER A 201 7.55 -33.39 -12.04
N GLY A 202 6.79 -34.10 -11.20
CA GLY A 202 7.31 -34.92 -10.10
C GLY A 202 6.54 -34.76 -8.78
N ASP A 203 5.91 -35.84 -8.34
CA ASP A 203 5.45 -36.30 -7.00
C ASP A 203 5.53 -35.36 -5.76
N GLY A 204 5.27 -34.07 -5.91
CA GLY A 204 5.02 -33.13 -4.82
C GLY A 204 3.52 -32.93 -4.62
N ALA A 205 3.08 -32.73 -3.38
CA ALA A 205 1.71 -32.35 -3.06
C ALA A 205 1.26 -31.19 -3.97
N ALA A 206 0.08 -31.32 -4.59
CA ALA A 206 -0.42 -30.34 -5.53
C ALA A 206 -0.46 -28.96 -4.88
N SER A 207 0.45 -28.07 -5.30
CA SER A 207 0.40 -26.67 -4.93
C SER A 207 -0.92 -26.10 -5.47
N MET A 208 -1.65 -25.34 -4.66
CA MET A 208 -2.90 -24.71 -5.08
C MET A 208 -2.63 -23.25 -5.43
N GLU A 209 -3.33 -22.75 -6.44
CA GLU A 209 -3.28 -21.37 -6.89
C GLU A 209 -4.66 -20.72 -6.83
N VAL A 210 -4.68 -19.42 -6.55
CA VAL A 210 -5.86 -18.57 -6.66
C VAL A 210 -5.88 -17.93 -8.04
N PRO A 211 -6.85 -18.26 -8.93
CA PRO A 211 -7.03 -17.60 -10.23
C PRO A 211 -7.74 -16.25 -10.05
N LEU A 212 -6.99 -15.28 -9.53
CA LEU A 212 -7.52 -13.98 -9.12
C LEU A 212 -7.59 -13.02 -10.30
N HIS A 213 -8.71 -12.33 -10.43
CA HIS A 213 -8.78 -11.11 -11.23
C HIS A 213 -8.72 -9.89 -10.31
N ILE A 214 -7.91 -8.91 -10.71
CA ILE A 214 -7.77 -7.65 -10.00
C ILE A 214 -7.96 -6.48 -10.96
N ARG A 215 -8.68 -5.46 -10.51
CA ARG A 215 -8.76 -4.15 -11.17
C ARG A 215 -8.56 -3.06 -10.14
N ILE A 216 -7.63 -2.15 -10.41
CA ILE A 216 -7.35 -1.00 -9.56
C ILE A 216 -7.80 0.25 -10.32
N ASP A 217 -8.71 1.02 -9.75
CA ASP A 217 -9.22 2.26 -10.32
C ASP A 217 -8.67 3.45 -9.52
N LYS A 218 -8.22 4.50 -10.21
CA LYS A 218 -7.88 5.78 -9.58
C LYS A 218 -9.16 6.51 -9.22
N LEU A 219 -9.32 6.84 -7.95
CA LEU A 219 -10.36 7.75 -7.49
C LEU A 219 -9.88 9.16 -7.79
N SER A 220 -10.60 9.88 -8.66
CA SER A 220 -10.40 11.31 -8.80
C SER A 220 -10.57 11.97 -7.43
N PRO A 221 -9.76 12.98 -7.07
CA PRO A 221 -10.16 13.85 -5.97
C PRO A 221 -11.54 14.36 -6.34
N TRP A 222 -12.54 14.08 -5.50
CA TRP A 222 -13.83 14.75 -5.61
C TRP A 222 -13.50 16.23 -5.68
N SER A 223 -13.84 16.90 -6.78
CA SER A 223 -13.90 18.35 -6.76
C SER A 223 -14.90 18.67 -5.66
N ASP A 224 -14.44 19.30 -4.58
CA ASP A 224 -15.29 20.02 -3.63
C ASP A 224 -15.93 21.20 -4.38
N ALA A 225 -16.76 20.89 -5.37
CA ALA A 225 -17.57 21.82 -6.14
C ALA A 225 -18.96 21.83 -5.55
N LEU A 226 -19.07 22.17 -4.26
CA LEU A 226 -20.28 22.67 -3.62
C LEU A 226 -19.85 23.52 -2.41
N VAL A 227 -19.49 24.78 -2.70
CA VAL A 227 -19.80 25.92 -1.84
C VAL A 227 -20.78 26.79 -2.63
#